data_AF-A0A6D2K9Y8-F1
#
_entry.id   AF-A0A6D2K9Y8-F1
#
_cell.length_a   1.000
_cell.length_b   1.000
_cell.length_c   1.000
_cell.angle_alpha   90.00
_cell.angle_beta   90.00
_cell.angle_gamma   90.00
#
_symmetry.space_group_name_H-M   'P 1'
#
loop_
_entity.id
_entity.type
_entity.pdbx_description
1 polymer ?
#
loop_
_entity_poly.entity_id
_entity_poly.type
_entity_poly.pdbx_seq_one_letter_code
_entity_poly.pdbx_strand_id
1 'polypeptide(L)'
;MERAKTEVEKRVSKLIKYIQTQSRNKIPKDSKRELIAIVTDLQEQCISLCSTIDDHQQDFQTPRSGGSRRKGRSISDIEYYSSEELENLAEQGSEVSELKRKLEALKNEAEEKEQELTSRVNELERELSEAKAECDRKGDLEEEIAMKAVETKQLGEKNKGLRSQISGLELVLREKGDEISTLVSKFGNSELGLTSRIEDLKGQLKNLEQEIGFLRSRNADLATRIEVKRVEENERVTSLMDLVSSMKHELESLRKQKDEFETKLEKKVEEVTETEMQMKRVKQETEEQRNKLNEEIEHLREENQKLHTRISELDSLQREIKNTDETEDKSKKLYNELSDQKKLVKEKDDVIRKLSSKTKEQQRLVKEQKETIDKFTEDLKQSKRWSLGSSRDSKLNPSAIEKKMEDLAEDFRMKIEDQIRMLYRRIHVAEQIHLEGKNDYIKTRDMVQENKENREILLLYETLFKTIKESWEEEDTSSEMAMEKVEEAEEHTNRVARLAKEIESAKVWVCEKKSELETLAAKLECEEAQESLLKEKLCKLETKLAEEGKEKLRLAKIVTKFEGRIKELEINVKGRDVEVLSLGEEKREAIRQLCILVDYQRVRYHELKKTVLNKVSLET
;
A
#
# COMPACT_ATOMS: atom_id res chain seq x y z
N MET A 1 85.34 112.84 10.10
CA MET A 1 84.50 111.82 10.75
C MET A 1 83.10 111.75 10.17
N GLU A 2 82.41 112.87 9.97
CA GLU A 2 81.00 112.89 9.50
C GLU A 2 80.69 112.16 8.19
N ARG A 3 81.57 112.20 7.18
CA ARG A 3 81.38 111.42 5.94
C ARG A 3 81.54 109.89 6.12
N ALA A 4 82.38 109.45 7.06
CA ALA A 4 82.57 108.03 7.35
C ALA A 4 81.42 107.48 8.19
N LYS A 5 80.95 108.27 9.17
CA LYS A 5 79.78 107.96 10.00
C LYS A 5 78.51 107.78 9.17
N THR A 6 78.26 108.70 8.23
CA THR A 6 77.09 108.62 7.34
C THR A 6 77.13 107.43 6.37
N GLU A 7 78.32 107.03 5.91
CA GLU A 7 78.50 105.84 5.08
C GLU A 7 78.25 104.53 5.87
N VAL A 8 78.73 104.46 7.12
CA VAL A 8 78.47 103.33 8.03
C VAL A 8 76.98 103.23 8.39
N GLU A 9 76.32 104.33 8.72
CA GLU A 9 74.88 104.38 9.02
C GLU A 9 74.02 103.92 7.82
N LYS A 10 74.43 104.28 6.59
CA LYS A 10 73.74 103.84 5.36
C LYS A 10 73.91 102.34 5.10
N ARG A 11 75.06 101.77 5.44
CA ARG A 11 75.35 100.32 5.35
C ARG A 11 74.61 99.52 6.41
N VAL A 12 74.60 99.99 7.66
CA VAL A 12 73.84 99.40 8.77
C VAL A 12 72.33 99.45 8.48
N SER A 13 71.83 100.54 7.90
CA SER A 13 70.44 100.66 7.46
C SER A 13 70.06 99.67 6.34
N LYS A 14 70.98 99.35 5.42
CA LYS A 14 70.79 98.29 4.42
C LYS A 14 70.72 96.90 5.07
N LEU A 15 71.55 96.64 6.08
CA LEU A 15 71.60 95.39 6.84
C LEU A 15 70.32 95.16 7.65
N ILE A 16 69.82 96.20 8.32
CA ILE A 16 68.56 96.15 9.07
C ILE A 16 67.36 95.92 8.13
N LYS A 17 67.34 96.56 6.95
CA LYS A 17 66.32 96.28 5.92
C LYS A 17 66.35 94.83 5.43
N TYR A 18 67.53 94.26 5.24
CA TYR A 18 67.68 92.84 4.87
C TYR A 18 67.20 91.88 5.97
N ILE A 19 67.40 92.21 7.25
CA ILE A 19 66.93 91.38 8.37
C ILE A 19 65.40 91.49 8.53
N GLN A 20 64.82 92.66 8.31
CA GLN A 20 63.38 92.90 8.45
C GLN A 20 62.54 92.30 7.31
N THR A 21 63.05 92.16 6.09
CA THR A 21 62.31 91.58 4.95
C THR A 21 62.31 90.05 4.91
N GLN A 22 63.04 89.37 5.80
CA GLN A 22 63.42 87.95 5.62
C GLN A 22 62.98 87.00 6.73
N SER A 23 61.82 87.25 7.35
CA SER A 23 61.21 86.37 8.35
C SER A 23 60.48 85.14 7.78
N ARG A 24 60.48 84.91 6.45
CA ARG A 24 59.93 83.70 5.82
C ARG A 24 60.78 83.23 4.61
N ASN A 25 61.44 82.07 4.78
CA ASN A 25 62.06 81.15 3.79
C ASN A 25 63.55 81.30 3.38
N LYS A 26 64.14 80.13 3.08
CA LYS A 26 65.57 79.78 2.89
C LYS A 26 66.34 80.69 1.92
N ILE A 27 67.57 81.06 2.33
CA ILE A 27 68.44 82.05 1.69
C ILE A 27 69.21 81.46 0.48
N PRO A 28 69.23 82.12 -0.70
CA PRO A 28 70.12 81.81 -1.83
C PRO A 28 71.61 82.01 -1.48
N LYS A 29 72.50 81.11 -1.94
CA LYS A 29 73.93 81.11 -1.56
C LYS A 29 74.67 82.41 -1.89
N ASP A 30 74.24 83.15 -2.90
CA ASP A 30 74.91 84.38 -3.36
C ASP A 30 74.65 85.56 -2.43
N SER A 31 73.43 85.71 -1.92
CA SER A 31 73.09 86.75 -0.91
C SER A 31 73.81 86.53 0.42
N LYS A 32 74.14 85.27 0.75
CA LYS A 32 74.93 84.94 1.93
C LYS A 32 76.40 85.37 1.80
N ARG A 33 76.97 85.33 0.58
CA ARG A 33 78.34 85.81 0.31
C ARG A 33 78.44 87.32 0.39
N GLU A 34 77.48 88.06 -0.16
CA GLU A 34 77.44 89.54 -0.04
C GLU A 34 77.28 89.99 1.42
N LEU A 35 76.43 89.32 2.19
CA LEU A 35 76.24 89.65 3.61
C LEU A 35 77.52 89.40 4.42
N ILE A 36 78.20 88.28 4.16
CA ILE A 36 79.49 87.98 4.80
C ILE A 36 80.53 89.04 4.43
N ALA A 37 80.61 89.44 3.16
CA ALA A 37 81.56 90.47 2.70
C ALA A 37 81.33 91.84 3.37
N ILE A 38 80.07 92.26 3.55
CA ILE A 38 79.74 93.51 4.24
C ILE A 38 80.07 93.43 5.73
N VAL A 39 79.83 92.28 6.37
CA VAL A 39 80.15 92.07 7.79
C VAL A 39 81.67 92.03 8.02
N THR A 40 82.44 91.40 7.13
CA THR A 40 83.91 91.38 7.24
C THR A 40 84.53 92.75 7.02
N ASP A 41 84.03 93.54 6.06
CA ASP A 41 84.49 94.93 5.82
C ASP A 41 84.17 95.85 7.02
N LEU A 42 83.00 95.71 7.64
CA LEU A 42 82.65 96.41 8.88
C LEU A 42 83.53 95.99 10.06
N GLN A 43 83.88 94.71 10.15
CA GLN A 43 84.74 94.18 11.20
C GLN A 43 86.18 94.68 11.05
N GLU A 44 86.72 94.77 9.83
CA GLU A 44 88.02 95.38 9.55
C GLU A 44 88.03 96.88 9.90
N GLN A 45 86.96 97.62 9.59
CA GLN A 45 86.84 99.03 9.97
C GLN A 45 86.72 99.23 11.48
N CYS A 46 86.05 98.33 12.21
CA CYS A 46 86.02 98.35 13.67
C CYS A 46 87.40 98.07 14.29
N ILE A 47 88.17 97.13 13.73
CA ILE A 47 89.54 96.83 14.20
C ILE A 47 90.48 98.02 13.95
N SER A 48 90.37 98.67 12.78
CA SER A 48 91.12 99.91 12.49
C SER A 48 90.76 101.04 13.46
N LEU A 49 89.48 101.17 13.86
CA LEU A 49 89.03 102.19 14.80
C LEU A 49 89.52 101.90 16.23
N CYS A 50 89.53 100.64 16.65
CA CYS A 50 90.07 100.21 17.94
C CYS A 50 91.59 100.48 18.01
N SER A 51 92.32 100.25 16.92
CA SER A 51 93.77 100.54 16.86
C SER A 51 94.07 102.04 17.05
N THR A 52 93.24 102.93 16.47
CA THR A 52 93.38 104.38 16.66
C THR A 52 92.98 104.89 18.06
N ILE A 53 92.20 104.11 18.82
CA ILE A 53 91.83 104.43 20.20
C ILE A 53 92.94 104.00 21.17
N ASP A 54 93.61 102.88 20.90
CA ASP A 54 94.77 102.42 21.66
C ASP A 54 95.98 103.37 21.51
N ASP A 55 96.19 103.95 20.31
CA ASP A 55 97.22 104.98 20.06
C ASP A 55 96.95 106.32 20.81
N HIS A 56 95.72 106.54 21.30
CA HIS A 56 95.35 107.74 22.07
C HIS A 56 95.28 107.48 23.60
N GLN A 57 95.53 106.25 24.05
CA GLN A 57 95.59 105.88 25.47
C GLN A 57 97.00 105.67 26.02
N GLN A 58 98.05 105.84 25.19
CA GLN A 58 99.46 105.66 25.60
C GLN A 58 100.16 106.91 26.17
N ASP A 59 99.52 108.09 26.17
CA ASP A 59 100.16 109.36 26.62
C ASP A 59 99.88 109.77 28.08
N PHE A 60 99.20 108.94 28.88
CA PHE A 60 99.01 109.23 30.31
C PHE A 60 99.16 107.98 31.17
N GLN A 61 100.40 107.64 31.57
CA GLN A 61 100.73 107.27 32.96
C GLN A 61 102.25 107.13 33.20
N THR A 62 102.66 107.73 34.31
CA THR A 62 103.96 107.69 35.01
C THR A 62 104.50 106.28 35.28
N PRO A 63 105.81 106.14 35.62
CA PRO A 63 106.25 104.96 36.36
C PRO A 63 106.99 105.25 37.67
N ARG A 64 106.45 104.61 38.73
CA ARG A 64 107.11 103.66 39.65
C ARG A 64 108.12 104.14 40.70
N SER A 65 107.63 104.15 41.94
CA SER A 65 108.03 103.29 43.09
C SER A 65 109.40 102.57 43.07
N GLY A 66 110.17 102.76 44.16
CA GLY A 66 111.06 101.71 44.70
C GLY A 66 112.21 102.16 45.62
N GLY A 67 112.09 101.90 46.94
CA GLY A 67 113.20 101.30 47.72
C GLY A 67 114.19 102.17 48.52
N SER A 68 113.91 102.33 49.82
CA SER A 68 114.78 102.03 50.99
C SER A 68 116.27 102.48 51.02
N ARG A 69 116.62 103.40 51.95
CA ARG A 69 117.52 103.20 53.12
C ARG A 69 117.98 104.52 53.80
N ARG A 70 117.78 104.57 55.12
CA ARG A 70 118.59 105.20 56.20
C ARG A 70 119.54 106.37 55.85
N LYS A 71 119.33 107.54 56.47
CA LYS A 71 120.05 108.03 57.67
C LYS A 71 119.49 109.40 58.08
N GLY A 72 119.33 109.62 59.38
CA GLY A 72 118.88 110.90 59.90
C GLY A 72 119.94 112.00 59.80
N ARG A 73 119.49 113.25 59.90
CA ARG A 73 120.18 114.28 60.67
C ARG A 73 119.18 115.37 61.05
N SER A 74 118.96 115.48 62.35
CA SER A 74 118.52 116.69 63.04
C SER A 74 119.48 117.85 62.74
N ILE A 75 118.98 119.09 62.72
CA ILE A 75 119.67 120.27 63.26
C ILE A 75 118.60 121.34 63.55
N SER A 76 118.45 121.58 64.85
CA SER A 76 117.84 122.73 65.50
C SER A 76 118.87 123.86 65.58
N ASP A 77 118.36 125.06 65.78
CA ASP A 77 119.02 126.25 66.31
C ASP A 77 120.01 126.98 65.41
N ILE A 78 119.65 128.22 65.05
CA ILE A 78 120.57 129.33 65.25
C ILE A 78 119.77 130.61 65.56
N GLU A 79 119.96 131.09 66.78
CA GLU A 79 119.50 132.36 67.31
C GLU A 79 120.59 133.43 67.15
N TYR A 80 120.17 134.62 66.69
CA TYR A 80 120.35 135.91 67.37
C TYR A 80 121.61 136.79 67.20
N TYR A 81 121.31 138.09 67.38
CA TYR A 81 122.04 139.36 67.35
C TYR A 81 122.32 139.99 65.96
N SER A 82 122.06 141.29 65.72
CA SER A 82 121.93 142.42 66.65
C SER A 82 121.04 143.54 66.09
N SER A 83 120.38 144.23 67.02
CA SER A 83 119.60 145.47 66.89
C SER A 83 120.49 146.71 66.70
N GLU A 84 119.92 147.73 66.02
CA GLU A 84 120.10 149.21 66.13
C GLU A 84 119.67 149.81 64.77
N GLU A 85 118.78 150.78 64.57
CA GLU A 85 117.93 151.75 65.30
C GLU A 85 116.74 152.02 64.34
N LEU A 86 115.47 152.23 64.72
CA LEU A 86 114.90 153.44 65.30
C LEU A 86 113.41 153.18 65.65
N GLU A 87 113.08 153.32 66.93
CA GLU A 87 111.81 153.77 67.54
C GLU A 87 110.45 153.53 66.83
N ASN A 88 109.62 152.65 67.44
CA ASN A 88 108.25 152.93 67.98
C ASN A 88 107.51 151.60 68.22
N LEU A 89 107.55 151.05 69.45
CA LEU A 89 106.61 151.25 70.56
C LEU A 89 105.31 150.40 70.49
N ALA A 90 105.37 149.23 71.15
CA ALA A 90 104.38 148.69 72.09
C ALA A 90 102.92 148.35 71.65
N GLU A 91 102.51 148.55 70.39
CA GLU A 91 101.17 148.16 69.91
C GLU A 91 101.10 146.84 69.11
N GLN A 92 102.24 146.26 68.68
CA GLN A 92 102.26 145.05 67.83
C GLN A 92 102.26 143.70 68.58
N GLY A 93 102.45 143.69 69.90
CA GLY A 93 102.44 142.47 70.71
C GLY A 93 101.05 141.84 70.90
N SER A 94 99.98 142.66 70.85
CA SER A 94 98.60 142.18 70.85
C SER A 94 98.20 141.60 69.49
N GLU A 95 98.63 142.22 68.37
CA GLU A 95 98.28 141.76 67.01
C GLU A 95 98.87 140.39 66.67
N VAL A 96 100.12 140.11 67.07
CA VAL A 96 100.74 138.79 66.84
C VAL A 96 100.07 137.69 67.65
N SER A 97 99.67 137.98 68.89
CA SER A 97 98.91 137.04 69.72
C SER A 97 97.51 136.78 69.14
N GLU A 98 96.88 137.80 68.58
CA GLU A 98 95.56 137.69 67.95
C GLU A 98 95.61 136.91 66.62
N LEU A 99 96.63 137.15 65.78
CA LEU A 99 96.88 136.38 64.56
C LEU A 99 97.19 134.91 64.85
N LYS A 100 97.96 134.63 65.91
CA LYS A 100 98.24 133.26 66.35
C LYS A 100 96.97 132.53 66.79
N ARG A 101 96.06 133.19 67.52
CA ARG A 101 94.73 132.64 67.87
C ARG A 101 93.88 132.38 66.63
N LYS A 102 93.87 133.30 65.66
CA LYS A 102 93.14 133.13 64.40
C LYS A 102 93.68 131.97 63.57
N LEU A 103 95.00 131.81 63.52
CA LEU A 103 95.65 130.71 62.80
C LEU A 103 95.36 129.35 63.46
N GLU A 104 95.38 129.26 64.80
CA GLU A 104 94.99 128.04 65.51
C GLU A 104 93.49 127.73 65.36
N ALA A 105 92.62 128.74 65.36
CA ALA A 105 91.19 128.55 65.12
C ALA A 105 90.92 128.04 63.70
N LEU A 106 91.58 128.62 62.68
CA LEU A 106 91.48 128.16 61.30
C LEU A 106 92.03 126.74 61.11
N LYS A 107 93.09 126.39 61.86
CA LYS A 107 93.65 125.03 61.85
C LYS A 107 92.68 124.02 62.46
N ASN A 108 92.10 124.32 63.62
CA ASN A 108 91.09 123.46 64.24
C ASN A 108 89.84 123.32 63.35
N GLU A 109 89.39 124.40 62.71
CA GLU A 109 88.27 124.36 61.75
C GLU A 109 88.62 123.53 60.50
N ALA A 110 89.87 123.57 60.04
CA ALA A 110 90.34 122.71 58.95
C ALA A 110 90.42 121.23 59.37
N GLU A 111 90.89 120.93 60.57
CA GLU A 111 90.93 119.57 61.14
C GLU A 111 89.51 119.01 61.37
N GLU A 112 88.56 119.83 61.86
CA GLU A 112 87.15 119.45 62.00
C GLU A 112 86.52 119.13 60.64
N LYS A 113 86.75 119.98 59.62
CA LYS A 113 86.29 119.73 58.25
C LYS A 113 86.94 118.49 57.64
N GLU A 114 88.21 118.22 57.93
CA GLU A 114 88.89 117.01 57.48
C GLU A 114 88.29 115.76 58.13
N GLN A 115 87.99 115.79 59.43
CA GLN A 115 87.30 114.69 60.12
C GLN A 115 85.86 114.48 59.62
N GLU A 116 85.13 115.55 59.34
CA GLU A 116 83.78 115.50 58.75
C GLU A 116 83.82 114.89 57.34
N LEU A 117 84.73 115.35 56.49
CA LEU A 117 84.94 114.80 55.14
C LEU A 117 85.36 113.34 55.21
N THR A 118 86.25 112.97 56.13
CA THR A 118 86.67 111.57 56.35
C THR A 118 85.48 110.71 56.77
N SER A 119 84.63 111.20 57.66
CA SER A 119 83.41 110.52 58.07
C SER A 119 82.43 110.35 56.91
N ARG A 120 82.28 111.38 56.05
CA ARG A 120 81.43 111.31 54.86
C ARG A 120 81.97 110.36 53.80
N VAL A 121 83.29 110.30 53.60
CA VAL A 121 83.94 109.34 52.68
C VAL A 121 83.71 107.91 53.17
N ASN A 122 83.94 107.63 54.46
CA ASN A 122 83.69 106.30 55.03
C ASN A 122 82.21 105.88 54.89
N GLU A 123 81.29 106.83 55.05
CA GLU A 123 79.86 106.57 54.86
C GLU A 123 79.53 106.27 53.38
N LEU A 124 80.07 107.04 52.44
CA LEU A 124 79.89 106.80 51.01
C LEU A 124 80.53 105.47 50.55
N GLU A 125 81.68 105.10 51.10
CA GLU A 125 82.31 103.80 50.85
C GLU A 125 81.45 102.64 51.36
N ARG A 126 80.82 102.79 52.54
CA ARG A 126 79.86 101.84 53.09
C ARG A 126 78.63 101.70 52.19
N GLU A 127 78.01 102.81 51.79
CA GLU A 127 76.87 102.86 50.87
C GLU A 127 77.21 102.21 49.52
N LEU A 128 78.40 102.47 48.96
CA LEU A 128 78.85 101.88 47.70
C LEU A 128 79.09 100.38 47.82
N SER A 129 79.67 99.92 48.94
CA SER A 129 79.83 98.49 49.22
C SER A 129 78.48 97.79 49.38
N GLU A 130 77.50 98.45 50.00
CA GLU A 130 76.13 97.95 50.17
C GLU A 130 75.40 97.86 48.82
N ALA A 131 75.44 98.93 48.01
CA ALA A 131 74.86 98.97 46.68
C ALA A 131 75.50 97.95 45.72
N LYS A 132 76.81 97.71 45.85
CA LYS A 132 77.51 96.66 45.09
C LYS A 132 77.00 95.27 45.48
N ALA A 133 76.90 94.99 46.78
CA ALA A 133 76.36 93.72 47.26
C ALA A 133 74.88 93.53 46.87
N GLU A 134 74.11 94.60 46.78
CA GLU A 134 72.73 94.57 46.27
C GLU A 134 72.67 94.29 44.76
N CYS A 135 73.56 94.90 43.96
CA CYS A 135 73.68 94.59 42.54
C CYS A 135 74.05 93.12 42.29
N ASP A 136 74.98 92.57 43.06
CA ASP A 136 75.38 91.16 42.96
C ASP A 136 74.19 90.23 43.28
N ARG A 137 73.47 90.49 44.39
CA ARG A 137 72.25 89.73 44.74
C ARG A 137 71.15 89.83 43.68
N LYS A 138 70.97 91.01 43.08
CA LYS A 138 70.01 91.21 42.00
C LYS A 138 70.39 90.38 40.77
N GLY A 139 71.68 90.32 40.44
CA GLY A 139 72.20 89.45 39.38
C GLY A 139 71.88 87.98 39.62
N ASP A 140 72.12 87.47 40.83
CA ASP A 140 71.81 86.08 41.21
C ASP A 140 70.31 85.77 41.07
N LEU A 141 69.44 86.68 41.52
CA LEU A 141 67.99 86.53 41.39
C LEU A 141 67.53 86.57 39.92
N GLU A 142 68.12 87.43 39.10
CA GLU A 142 67.85 87.48 37.66
C GLU A 142 68.24 86.16 36.97
N GLU A 143 69.36 85.55 37.36
CA GLU A 143 69.77 84.24 36.86
C GLU A 143 68.81 83.13 37.31
N GLU A 144 68.36 83.13 38.58
CA GLU A 144 67.36 82.16 39.06
C GLU A 144 66.03 82.29 38.30
N ILE A 145 65.57 83.52 38.05
CA ILE A 145 64.36 83.79 37.26
C ILE A 145 64.55 83.28 35.83
N ALA A 146 65.71 83.51 35.22
CA ALA A 146 66.01 83.02 33.87
C ALA A 146 66.00 81.49 33.81
N MET A 147 66.61 80.80 34.79
CA MET A 147 66.59 79.35 34.89
C MET A 147 65.17 78.80 35.05
N LYS A 148 64.36 79.36 35.97
CA LYS A 148 62.96 78.98 36.15
C LYS A 148 62.09 79.28 34.93
N ALA A 149 62.38 80.36 34.18
CA ALA A 149 61.69 80.67 32.93
C ALA A 149 62.00 79.64 31.84
N VAL A 150 63.22 79.09 31.79
CA VAL A 150 63.57 77.98 30.87
C VAL A 150 62.90 76.69 31.32
N GLU A 151 62.93 76.37 32.62
CA GLU A 151 62.29 75.17 33.17
C GLU A 151 60.78 75.16 32.89
N THR A 152 60.08 76.27 33.13
CA THR A 152 58.64 76.40 32.83
C THR A 152 58.32 76.27 31.34
N LYS A 153 59.18 76.77 30.45
CA LYS A 153 59.05 76.55 28.99
C LYS A 153 59.20 75.06 28.64
N GLN A 154 60.22 74.39 29.17
CA GLN A 154 60.45 72.96 28.94
C GLN A 154 59.27 72.11 29.47
N LEU A 155 58.76 72.40 30.67
CA LEU A 155 57.56 71.75 31.21
C LEU A 155 56.32 72.03 30.35
N GLY A 156 56.19 73.26 29.83
CA GLY A 156 55.13 73.63 28.90
C GLY A 156 55.15 72.80 27.60
N GLU A 157 56.33 72.55 27.03
CA GLU A 157 56.51 71.69 25.86
C GLU A 157 56.18 70.23 26.18
N LYS A 158 56.70 69.69 27.30
CA LYS A 158 56.36 68.34 27.77
C LYS A 158 54.84 68.16 27.93
N ASN A 159 54.17 69.13 28.54
CA ASN A 159 52.72 69.10 28.72
C ASN A 159 51.94 69.17 27.40
N LYS A 160 52.44 69.90 26.39
CA LYS A 160 51.86 69.86 25.03
C LYS A 160 52.00 68.48 24.41
N GLY A 161 53.18 67.87 24.51
CA GLY A 161 53.44 66.51 24.03
C GLY A 161 52.53 65.47 24.70
N LEU A 162 52.41 65.52 26.02
CA LEU A 162 51.51 64.64 26.78
C LEU A 162 50.04 64.84 26.38
N ARG A 163 49.57 66.08 26.20
CA ARG A 163 48.20 66.33 25.71
C ARG A 163 47.96 65.74 24.32
N SER A 164 48.92 65.88 23.40
CA SER A 164 48.81 65.26 22.07
C SER A 164 48.78 63.74 22.15
N GLN A 165 49.57 63.12 23.04
CA GLN A 165 49.52 61.68 23.28
C GLN A 165 48.17 61.24 23.86
N ILE A 166 47.64 61.96 24.85
CA ILE A 166 46.32 61.69 25.45
C ILE A 166 45.24 61.74 24.37
N SER A 167 45.20 62.79 23.55
CA SER A 167 44.21 62.89 22.47
C SER A 167 44.35 61.77 21.43
N GLY A 168 45.57 61.32 21.13
CA GLY A 168 45.78 60.15 20.28
C GLY A 168 45.22 58.86 20.90
N LEU A 169 45.47 58.64 22.19
CA LEU A 169 44.93 57.49 22.93
C LEU A 169 43.39 57.54 23.02
N GLU A 170 42.80 58.71 23.24
CA GLU A 170 41.35 58.88 23.26
C GLU A 170 40.70 58.55 21.90
N LEU A 171 41.35 58.91 20.79
CA LEU A 171 40.88 58.55 19.46
C LEU A 171 40.90 57.03 19.26
N VAL A 172 42.02 56.39 19.59
CA VAL A 172 42.16 54.92 19.49
C VAL A 172 41.15 54.21 20.40
N LEU A 173 40.93 54.70 21.61
CA LEU A 173 39.91 54.15 22.52
C LEU A 173 38.51 54.27 21.93
N ARG A 174 38.19 55.37 21.26
CA ARG A 174 36.91 55.56 20.58
C ARG A 174 36.75 54.58 19.43
N GLU A 175 37.74 54.49 18.54
CA GLU A 175 37.74 53.54 17.42
C GLU A 175 37.57 52.09 17.90
N LYS A 176 38.28 51.70 18.97
CA LYS A 176 38.14 50.39 19.58
C LYS A 176 36.77 50.19 20.25
N GLY A 177 36.21 51.22 20.86
CA GLY A 177 34.84 51.20 21.38
C GLY A 177 33.80 50.96 20.27
N ASP A 178 33.97 51.60 19.12
CA ASP A 178 33.10 51.42 17.95
C ASP A 178 33.26 50.02 17.36
N GLU A 179 34.50 49.53 17.19
CA GLU A 179 34.78 48.15 16.76
C GLU A 179 34.11 47.13 17.69
N ILE A 180 34.25 47.29 19.01
CA ILE A 180 33.61 46.42 20.01
C ILE A 180 32.08 46.51 19.87
N SER A 181 31.51 47.70 19.68
CA SER A 181 30.06 47.86 19.51
C SER A 181 29.55 47.14 18.26
N THR A 182 30.27 47.21 17.15
CA THR A 182 29.91 46.46 15.93
C THR A 182 30.02 44.94 16.13
N LEU A 183 31.02 44.47 16.88
CA LEU A 183 31.17 43.05 17.21
C LEU A 183 30.04 42.58 18.12
N VAL A 184 29.74 43.33 19.18
CA VAL A 184 28.64 43.03 20.10
C VAL A 184 27.30 42.95 19.35
N SER A 185 27.03 43.89 18.43
CA SER A 185 25.82 43.85 17.59
C SER A 185 25.77 42.60 16.70
N LYS A 186 26.89 42.24 16.05
CA LYS A 186 26.97 41.02 15.22
C LYS A 186 26.74 39.76 16.04
N PHE A 187 27.37 39.65 17.21
CA PHE A 187 27.18 38.52 18.12
C PHE A 187 25.73 38.43 18.61
N GLY A 188 25.13 39.54 19.03
CA GLY A 188 23.72 39.58 19.45
C GLY A 188 22.76 39.13 18.34
N ASN A 189 22.97 39.59 17.11
CA ASN A 189 22.15 39.14 15.97
C ASN A 189 22.32 37.64 15.68
N SER A 190 23.55 37.12 15.79
CA SER A 190 23.80 35.68 15.63
C SER A 190 23.17 34.85 16.75
N GLU A 191 23.21 35.33 17.99
CA GLU A 191 22.61 34.69 19.15
C GLU A 191 21.07 34.64 19.02
N LEU A 192 20.44 35.74 18.60
CA LEU A 192 19.00 35.78 18.31
C LEU A 192 18.64 34.81 17.17
N GLY A 193 19.44 34.76 16.10
CA GLY A 193 19.24 33.84 14.98
C GLY A 193 19.34 32.36 15.39
N LEU A 194 20.36 32.01 16.19
CA LEU A 194 20.52 30.67 16.74
C LEU A 194 19.39 30.31 17.71
N THR A 195 18.96 31.25 18.55
CA THR A 195 17.86 31.06 19.50
C THR A 195 16.55 30.76 18.75
N SER A 196 16.22 31.57 17.73
CA SER A 196 15.06 31.31 16.86
C SER A 196 15.15 29.95 16.16
N ARG A 197 16.34 29.56 15.66
CA ARG A 197 16.53 28.25 15.04
C ARG A 197 16.33 27.10 16.03
N ILE A 198 16.78 27.26 17.27
CA ILE A 198 16.57 26.28 18.34
C ILE A 198 15.09 26.15 18.67
N GLU A 199 14.36 27.26 18.76
CA GLU A 199 12.90 27.25 18.99
C GLU A 199 12.14 26.56 17.85
N ASP A 200 12.49 26.85 16.60
CA ASP A 200 11.92 26.15 15.43
C ASP A 200 12.17 24.64 15.49
N LEU A 201 13.40 24.23 15.80
CA LEU A 201 13.76 22.82 15.91
C LEU A 201 13.05 22.14 17.09
N LYS A 202 12.90 22.83 18.22
CA LYS A 202 12.08 22.34 19.35
C LYS A 202 10.61 22.17 18.95
N GLY A 203 10.06 23.09 18.16
CA GLY A 203 8.72 22.95 17.59
C GLY A 203 8.58 21.72 16.68
N GLN A 204 9.56 21.50 15.80
CA GLN A 204 9.59 20.31 14.94
C GLN A 204 9.68 19.01 15.73
N LEU A 205 10.53 18.96 16.76
CA LEU A 205 10.64 17.80 17.65
C LEU A 205 9.31 17.49 18.35
N LYS A 206 8.64 18.50 18.91
CA LYS A 206 7.34 18.33 19.56
C LYS A 206 6.28 17.76 18.62
N ASN A 207 6.25 18.22 17.37
CA ASN A 207 5.31 17.69 16.36
C ASN A 207 5.63 16.23 15.99
N LEU A 208 6.91 15.89 15.83
CA LEU A 208 7.33 14.50 15.56
C LEU A 208 7.03 13.57 16.74
N GLU A 209 7.20 14.03 17.98
CA GLU A 209 6.83 13.28 19.18
C GLU A 209 5.33 12.97 19.23
N GLN A 210 4.49 13.95 18.86
CA GLN A 210 3.04 13.75 18.75
C GLN A 210 2.68 12.74 17.67
N GLU A 211 3.32 12.82 16.49
CA GLU A 211 3.12 11.87 15.39
C GLU A 211 3.53 10.44 15.79
N ILE A 212 4.68 10.27 16.45
CA ILE A 212 5.12 8.98 16.99
C ILE A 212 4.09 8.45 18.00
N GLY A 213 3.55 9.30 18.87
CA GLY A 213 2.49 8.94 19.81
C GLY A 213 1.24 8.41 19.10
N PHE A 214 0.77 9.14 18.07
CA PHE A 214 -0.38 8.73 17.26
C PHE A 214 -0.15 7.38 16.56
N LEU A 215 1.00 7.22 15.90
CA LEU A 215 1.36 5.97 15.21
C LEU A 215 1.49 4.79 16.18
N ARG A 216 2.05 4.99 17.38
CA ARG A 216 2.11 3.95 18.41
C ARG A 216 0.72 3.51 18.85
N SER A 217 -0.19 4.45 19.10
CA SER A 217 -1.59 4.12 19.45
C SER A 217 -2.29 3.38 18.33
N ARG A 218 -2.15 3.84 17.08
CA ARG A 218 -2.73 3.15 15.91
C ARG A 218 -2.16 1.74 15.73
N ASN A 219 -0.87 1.53 15.95
CA ASN A 219 -0.26 0.20 15.88
C ASN A 219 -0.76 -0.72 17.00
N ALA A 220 -0.97 -0.19 18.21
CA ALA A 220 -1.57 -0.95 19.30
C ALA A 220 -3.00 -1.39 18.93
N ASP A 221 -3.83 -0.49 18.38
CA ASP A 221 -5.20 -0.82 17.97
C ASP A 221 -5.26 -1.81 16.78
N LEU A 222 -4.26 -1.78 15.90
CA LEU A 222 -4.17 -2.76 14.81
C LEU A 222 -3.72 -4.13 15.35
N ALA A 223 -2.76 -4.17 16.27
CA ALA A 223 -2.32 -5.39 16.92
C ALA A 223 -3.46 -6.08 17.69
N THR A 224 -4.26 -5.31 18.44
CA THR A 224 -5.43 -5.86 19.15
C THR A 224 -6.47 -6.40 18.19
N ARG A 225 -6.77 -5.69 17.08
CA ARG A 225 -7.69 -6.19 16.04
C ARG A 225 -7.21 -7.47 15.37
N ILE A 226 -5.91 -7.60 15.11
CA ILE A 226 -5.32 -8.81 14.56
C ILE A 226 -5.46 -9.97 15.56
N GLU A 227 -5.16 -9.74 16.84
CA GLU A 227 -5.28 -10.78 17.86
C GLU A 227 -6.74 -11.25 18.01
N VAL A 228 -7.71 -10.31 18.06
CA VAL A 228 -9.14 -10.66 18.12
C VAL A 228 -9.54 -11.51 16.91
N LYS A 229 -9.18 -11.10 15.68
CA LYS A 229 -9.47 -11.89 14.47
C LYS A 229 -8.80 -13.26 14.51
N ARG A 230 -7.56 -13.36 15.00
CA ARG A 230 -6.86 -14.64 15.15
C ARG A 230 -7.59 -15.57 16.11
N VAL A 231 -8.09 -15.04 17.23
CA VAL A 231 -8.88 -15.81 18.20
C VAL A 231 -10.19 -16.28 17.58
N GLU A 232 -10.96 -15.40 16.94
CA GLU A 232 -12.21 -15.77 16.27
C GLU A 232 -12.00 -16.84 15.18
N GLU A 233 -10.94 -16.71 14.38
CA GLU A 233 -10.64 -17.68 13.32
C GLU A 233 -10.17 -19.02 13.88
N ASN A 234 -9.39 -19.00 14.97
CA ASN A 234 -9.07 -20.22 15.71
C ASN A 234 -10.32 -20.90 16.28
N GLU A 235 -11.27 -20.14 16.84
CA GLU A 235 -12.54 -20.68 17.35
C GLU A 235 -13.40 -21.30 16.22
N ARG A 236 -13.40 -20.68 15.03
CA ARG A 236 -14.05 -21.27 13.84
C ARG A 236 -13.37 -22.57 13.42
N VAL A 237 -12.04 -22.62 13.42
CA VAL A 237 -11.27 -23.82 13.09
C VAL A 237 -11.53 -24.94 14.10
N THR A 238 -11.56 -24.65 15.41
CA THR A 238 -11.89 -25.65 16.42
C THR A 238 -13.32 -26.17 16.25
N SER A 239 -14.29 -25.29 15.98
CA SER A 239 -15.68 -25.70 15.74
C SER A 239 -15.82 -26.58 14.50
N LEU A 240 -15.12 -26.26 13.41
CA LEU A 240 -15.08 -27.10 12.20
C LEU A 240 -14.37 -28.43 12.46
N MET A 241 -13.33 -28.44 13.27
CA MET A 241 -12.60 -29.65 13.65
C MET A 241 -13.49 -30.60 14.47
N ASP A 242 -14.31 -30.07 15.37
CA ASP A 242 -15.29 -30.85 16.13
C ASP A 242 -16.35 -31.45 15.20
N LEU A 243 -16.87 -30.67 14.24
CA LEU A 243 -17.82 -31.17 13.24
C LEU A 243 -17.22 -32.28 12.37
N VAL A 244 -16.00 -32.08 11.86
CA VAL A 244 -15.28 -33.10 11.07
C VAL A 244 -15.07 -34.36 11.91
N SER A 245 -14.76 -34.22 13.20
CA SER A 245 -14.62 -35.36 14.12
C SER A 245 -15.93 -36.11 14.30
N SER A 246 -17.06 -35.39 14.46
CA SER A 246 -18.40 -35.99 14.53
C SER A 246 -18.74 -36.74 13.23
N MET A 247 -18.57 -36.10 12.07
CA MET A 247 -18.84 -36.71 10.77
C MET A 247 -17.95 -37.94 10.52
N LYS A 248 -16.69 -37.89 10.96
CA LYS A 248 -15.77 -39.03 10.86
C LYS A 248 -16.27 -40.21 11.70
N HIS A 249 -16.78 -39.96 12.91
CA HIS A 249 -17.39 -41.00 13.74
C HIS A 249 -18.67 -41.58 13.12
N GLU A 250 -19.52 -40.73 12.53
CA GLU A 250 -20.73 -41.18 11.80
C GLU A 250 -20.37 -42.05 10.58
N LEU A 251 -19.40 -41.63 9.76
CA LEU A 251 -18.92 -42.43 8.63
C LEU A 251 -18.36 -43.78 9.05
N GLU A 252 -17.61 -43.84 10.16
CA GLU A 252 -17.08 -45.08 10.72
C GLU A 252 -18.22 -46.00 11.20
N SER A 253 -19.25 -45.43 11.81
CA SER A 253 -20.47 -46.16 12.22
C SER A 253 -21.22 -46.73 11.01
N LEU A 254 -21.44 -45.92 9.97
CA LEU A 254 -22.08 -46.36 8.72
C LEU A 254 -21.26 -47.43 7.99
N ARG A 255 -19.94 -47.32 7.97
CA ARG A 255 -19.06 -48.37 7.44
C ARG A 255 -19.25 -49.69 8.18
N LYS A 256 -19.24 -49.67 9.52
CA LYS A 256 -19.50 -50.88 10.32
C LYS A 256 -20.86 -51.49 10.02
N GLN A 257 -21.92 -50.67 9.93
CA GLN A 257 -23.24 -51.16 9.54
C GLN A 257 -23.26 -51.77 8.14
N LYS A 258 -22.58 -51.12 7.19
CA LYS A 258 -22.43 -51.64 5.82
C LYS A 258 -21.75 -53.01 5.82
N ASP A 259 -20.63 -53.17 6.52
CA ASP A 259 -19.89 -54.43 6.61
C ASP A 259 -20.74 -55.53 7.29
N GLU A 260 -21.52 -55.18 8.32
CA GLU A 260 -22.50 -56.09 8.93
C GLU A 260 -23.61 -56.53 7.96
N PHE A 261 -24.09 -55.64 7.09
CA PHE A 261 -25.07 -56.00 6.07
C PHE A 261 -24.47 -56.83 4.93
N GLU A 262 -23.25 -56.51 4.49
CA GLU A 262 -22.52 -57.31 3.48
C GLU A 262 -22.30 -58.74 3.99
N THR A 263 -21.84 -58.92 5.23
CA THR A 263 -21.69 -60.27 5.82
C THR A 263 -23.01 -61.01 5.99
N LYS A 264 -24.12 -60.32 6.31
CA LYS A 264 -25.46 -60.94 6.33
C LYS A 264 -25.92 -61.34 4.92
N LEU A 265 -25.66 -60.51 3.92
CA LEU A 265 -26.00 -60.79 2.53
C LEU A 265 -25.22 -62.00 2.02
N GLU A 266 -23.91 -62.07 2.32
CA GLU A 266 -23.05 -63.18 1.93
C GLU A 266 -23.53 -64.50 2.53
N LYS A 267 -23.89 -64.52 3.83
CA LYS A 267 -24.55 -65.68 4.45
C LYS A 267 -25.86 -66.07 3.76
N LYS A 268 -26.70 -65.09 3.39
CA LYS A 268 -27.96 -65.37 2.68
C LYS A 268 -27.72 -65.91 1.27
N VAL A 269 -26.68 -65.45 0.57
CA VAL A 269 -26.26 -66.00 -0.71
C VAL A 269 -25.81 -67.45 -0.54
N GLU A 270 -24.99 -67.75 0.48
CA GLU A 270 -24.59 -69.13 0.80
C GLU A 270 -25.82 -70.03 1.05
N GLU A 271 -26.75 -69.60 1.92
CA GLU A 271 -28.00 -70.33 2.18
C GLU A 271 -28.81 -70.56 0.88
N VAL A 272 -28.94 -69.55 0.03
CA VAL A 272 -29.64 -69.67 -1.26
C VAL A 272 -28.93 -70.69 -2.16
N THR A 273 -27.60 -70.65 -2.28
CA THR A 273 -26.86 -71.63 -3.09
C THR A 273 -27.02 -73.05 -2.54
N GLU A 274 -27.08 -73.22 -1.23
CA GLU A 274 -27.34 -74.52 -0.60
C GLU A 274 -28.75 -75.03 -0.91
N THR A 275 -29.78 -74.18 -0.77
CA THR A 275 -31.16 -74.55 -1.14
C THR A 275 -31.29 -74.86 -2.63
N GLU A 276 -30.59 -74.14 -3.50
CA GLU A 276 -30.57 -74.41 -4.94
C GLU A 276 -29.92 -75.77 -5.23
N MET A 277 -28.82 -76.11 -4.54
CA MET A 277 -28.20 -77.44 -4.63
C MET A 277 -29.13 -78.54 -4.12
N GLN A 278 -29.86 -78.32 -3.02
CA GLN A 278 -30.86 -79.26 -2.53
C GLN A 278 -32.00 -79.44 -3.55
N MET A 279 -32.50 -78.36 -4.14
CA MET A 279 -33.55 -78.39 -5.16
C MET A 279 -33.09 -79.15 -6.42
N LYS A 280 -31.84 -78.96 -6.86
CA LYS A 280 -31.25 -79.73 -7.98
C LYS A 280 -31.19 -81.23 -7.68
N ARG A 281 -30.79 -81.63 -6.46
CA ARG A 281 -30.77 -83.04 -6.03
C ARG A 281 -32.17 -83.65 -6.04
N VAL A 282 -33.14 -83.00 -5.39
CA VAL A 282 -34.54 -83.48 -5.37
C VAL A 282 -35.09 -83.57 -6.79
N LYS A 283 -34.81 -82.59 -7.65
CA LYS A 283 -35.21 -82.62 -9.05
C LYS A 283 -34.64 -83.84 -9.78
N GLN A 284 -33.35 -84.14 -9.61
CA GLN A 284 -32.73 -85.35 -10.16
C GLN A 284 -33.41 -86.63 -9.64
N GLU A 285 -33.63 -86.73 -8.32
CA GLU A 285 -34.32 -87.89 -7.72
C GLU A 285 -35.75 -88.06 -8.26
N THR A 286 -36.51 -86.96 -8.42
CA THR A 286 -37.85 -87.03 -9.00
C THR A 286 -37.85 -87.42 -10.48
N GLU A 287 -36.83 -86.99 -11.25
CA GLU A 287 -36.65 -87.37 -12.64
C GLU A 287 -36.30 -88.87 -12.76
N GLU A 288 -35.41 -89.36 -11.88
CA GLU A 288 -35.09 -90.79 -11.78
C GLU A 288 -36.32 -91.63 -11.42
N GLN A 289 -37.11 -91.19 -10.44
CA GLN A 289 -38.37 -91.86 -10.07
C GLN A 289 -39.37 -91.84 -11.23
N ARG A 290 -39.49 -90.70 -11.93
CA ARG A 290 -40.35 -90.57 -13.12
C ARG A 290 -39.92 -91.56 -14.20
N ASN A 291 -38.62 -91.68 -14.47
CA ASN A 291 -38.10 -92.60 -15.47
C ASN A 291 -38.39 -94.06 -15.10
N LYS A 292 -38.18 -94.46 -13.83
CA LYS A 292 -38.55 -95.80 -13.34
C LYS A 292 -40.03 -96.10 -13.50
N LEU A 293 -40.90 -95.15 -13.12
CA LEU A 293 -42.34 -95.31 -13.29
C LEU A 293 -42.72 -95.42 -14.76
N ASN A 294 -42.04 -94.68 -15.64
CA ASN A 294 -42.28 -94.73 -17.08
C ASN A 294 -41.84 -96.08 -17.67
N GLU A 295 -40.71 -96.64 -17.23
CA GLU A 295 -40.29 -98.00 -17.58
C GLU A 295 -41.31 -99.05 -17.12
N GLU A 296 -41.85 -98.91 -15.91
CA GLU A 296 -42.91 -99.78 -15.38
C GLU A 296 -44.22 -99.65 -16.18
N ILE A 297 -44.61 -98.44 -16.55
CA ILE A 297 -45.76 -98.18 -17.43
C ILE A 297 -45.57 -98.86 -18.78
N GLU A 298 -44.39 -98.74 -19.40
CA GLU A 298 -44.09 -99.40 -20.68
C GLU A 298 -44.12 -100.93 -20.53
N HIS A 299 -43.54 -101.49 -19.47
CA HIS A 299 -43.65 -102.93 -19.18
C HIS A 299 -45.11 -103.38 -19.03
N LEU A 300 -45.93 -102.64 -18.27
CA LEU A 300 -47.36 -102.93 -18.11
C LEU A 300 -48.14 -102.75 -19.41
N ARG A 301 -47.74 -101.80 -20.28
CA ARG A 301 -48.31 -101.64 -21.63
C ARG A 301 -47.99 -102.85 -22.50
N GLU A 302 -46.75 -103.32 -22.50
CA GLU A 302 -46.36 -104.54 -23.23
C GLU A 302 -47.13 -105.76 -22.72
N GLU A 303 -47.29 -105.90 -21.41
CA GLU A 303 -48.07 -106.97 -20.81
C GLU A 303 -49.56 -106.86 -21.19
N ASN A 304 -50.15 -105.66 -21.13
CA ASN A 304 -51.50 -105.41 -21.61
C ASN A 304 -51.65 -105.75 -23.11
N GLN A 305 -50.65 -105.46 -23.93
CA GLN A 305 -50.65 -105.78 -25.36
C GLN A 305 -50.56 -107.30 -25.59
N LYS A 306 -49.76 -108.02 -24.78
CA LYS A 306 -49.74 -109.50 -24.75
C LYS A 306 -51.09 -110.08 -24.31
N LEU A 307 -51.75 -109.48 -23.31
CA LEU A 307 -53.08 -109.88 -22.90
C LEU A 307 -54.13 -109.59 -23.99
N HIS A 308 -54.07 -108.44 -24.67
CA HIS A 308 -54.98 -108.09 -25.77
C HIS A 308 -54.82 -109.02 -26.98
N THR A 309 -53.59 -109.40 -27.33
CA THR A 309 -53.35 -110.42 -28.36
C THR A 309 -53.93 -111.77 -27.95
N ARG A 310 -53.76 -112.17 -26.68
CA ARG A 310 -54.39 -113.38 -26.14
C ARG A 310 -55.92 -113.32 -26.14
N ILE A 311 -56.52 -112.17 -25.82
CA ILE A 311 -57.96 -111.95 -25.93
C ILE A 311 -58.40 -112.08 -27.39
N SER A 312 -57.68 -111.50 -28.35
CA SER A 312 -57.97 -111.67 -29.78
C SER A 312 -57.86 -113.13 -30.26
N GLU A 313 -56.92 -113.90 -29.72
CA GLU A 313 -56.82 -115.36 -29.96
C GLU A 313 -58.00 -116.13 -29.34
N LEU A 314 -58.46 -115.73 -28.14
CA LEU A 314 -59.66 -116.31 -27.54
C LEU A 314 -60.92 -115.96 -28.34
N ASP A 315 -61.04 -114.72 -28.83
CA ASP A 315 -62.15 -114.28 -29.69
C ASP A 315 -62.16 -114.97 -31.07
N SER A 316 -61.00 -115.38 -31.60
CA SER A 316 -60.94 -116.20 -32.82
C SER A 316 -61.38 -117.64 -32.57
N LEU A 317 -60.94 -118.25 -31.45
CA LEU A 317 -61.43 -119.57 -31.01
C LEU A 317 -62.93 -119.54 -30.68
N GLN A 318 -63.44 -118.45 -30.12
CA GLN A 318 -64.86 -118.28 -29.81
C GLN A 318 -65.71 -118.10 -31.09
N ARG A 319 -65.13 -117.57 -32.17
CA ARG A 319 -65.74 -117.60 -33.52
C ARG A 319 -65.76 -119.01 -34.12
N GLU A 320 -64.79 -119.88 -33.82
CA GLU A 320 -64.84 -121.29 -34.23
C GLU A 320 -65.92 -122.08 -33.49
N ILE A 321 -66.14 -121.79 -32.20
CA ILE A 321 -67.24 -122.39 -31.40
C ILE A 321 -68.63 -121.90 -31.88
N LYS A 322 -68.73 -120.69 -32.44
CA LYS A 322 -70.00 -120.17 -32.99
C LYS A 322 -70.41 -120.82 -34.31
N ASN A 323 -69.51 -121.52 -35.01
CA ASN A 323 -69.78 -122.21 -36.28
C ASN A 323 -70.31 -123.65 -36.10
N THR A 324 -70.62 -124.08 -34.87
CA THR A 324 -71.11 -125.45 -34.58
C THR A 324 -72.60 -125.57 -34.23
N ASP A 325 -73.40 -124.49 -34.33
CA ASP A 325 -74.86 -124.52 -34.11
C ASP A 325 -75.69 -124.76 -35.40
N GLU A 326 -75.05 -125.07 -36.54
CA GLU A 326 -75.72 -125.31 -37.84
C GLU A 326 -76.23 -126.77 -38.05
N THR A 327 -76.32 -127.57 -36.98
CA THR A 327 -76.69 -129.01 -37.05
C THR A 327 -78.00 -129.42 -36.38
N GLU A 328 -78.81 -128.52 -35.81
CA GLU A 328 -80.10 -128.91 -35.18
C GLU A 328 -81.38 -128.59 -35.98
N ASP A 329 -81.37 -127.70 -36.98
CA ASP A 329 -82.59 -127.35 -37.74
C ASP A 329 -82.86 -128.22 -38.99
N LYS A 330 -82.03 -129.24 -39.24
CA LYS A 330 -82.22 -130.25 -40.30
C LYS A 330 -83.19 -131.39 -39.91
N SER A 331 -83.67 -131.42 -38.66
CA SER A 331 -84.51 -132.52 -38.10
C SER A 331 -86.03 -132.27 -38.10
N LYS A 332 -86.55 -131.10 -38.51
CA LYS A 332 -88.01 -130.84 -38.65
C LYS A 332 -88.53 -131.00 -40.10
N LYS A 333 -87.65 -131.30 -41.05
CA LYS A 333 -87.93 -131.40 -42.50
C LYS A 333 -88.25 -132.83 -43.00
N LEU A 334 -88.32 -133.84 -42.12
CA LEU A 334 -88.44 -135.26 -42.52
C LEU A 334 -89.55 -136.08 -41.83
N TYR A 335 -90.52 -135.46 -41.14
CA TYR A 335 -91.58 -136.22 -40.43
C TYR A 335 -92.97 -136.20 -41.08
N ASN A 336 -93.26 -135.34 -42.08
CA ASN A 336 -94.63 -135.21 -42.63
C ASN A 336 -94.78 -135.55 -44.13
N GLU A 337 -93.77 -136.14 -44.77
CA GLU A 337 -93.80 -136.47 -46.22
C GLU A 337 -93.96 -137.97 -46.53
N LEU A 338 -94.11 -138.84 -45.52
CA LEU A 338 -94.09 -140.30 -45.69
C LEU A 338 -95.34 -141.03 -45.16
N SER A 339 -96.45 -140.33 -44.98
CA SER A 339 -97.65 -140.90 -44.37
C SER A 339 -98.97 -140.50 -45.05
N ASP A 340 -99.06 -140.39 -46.38
CA ASP A 340 -100.27 -140.86 -47.10
C ASP A 340 -100.22 -140.72 -48.64
N GLN A 341 -99.16 -141.28 -49.26
CA GLN A 341 -99.29 -141.92 -50.58
C GLN A 341 -100.01 -143.29 -50.49
N LYS A 342 -101.00 -143.45 -49.61
CA LYS A 342 -101.69 -144.74 -49.35
C LYS A 342 -103.15 -144.82 -49.83
N LYS A 343 -103.57 -143.96 -50.78
CA LYS A 343 -104.86 -144.10 -51.52
C LYS A 343 -104.74 -143.92 -53.04
N LEU A 344 -103.67 -144.50 -53.58
CA LEU A 344 -103.61 -145.02 -54.94
C LEU A 344 -104.60 -146.21 -55.08
N VAL A 345 -105.14 -146.43 -56.29
CA VAL A 345 -105.63 -147.73 -56.80
C VAL A 345 -107.07 -148.23 -56.47
N LYS A 346 -108.15 -147.42 -56.42
CA LYS A 346 -109.52 -148.03 -56.50
C LYS A 346 -110.57 -147.44 -57.42
N GLU A 347 -110.37 -146.29 -58.08
CA GLU A 347 -111.43 -145.71 -58.93
C GLU A 347 -111.03 -145.48 -60.41
N LYS A 348 -110.06 -146.27 -60.90
CA LYS A 348 -109.66 -146.29 -62.31
C LYS A 348 -110.23 -147.43 -63.16
N ASP A 349 -111.01 -148.39 -62.63
CA ASP A 349 -111.33 -149.63 -63.39
C ASP A 349 -112.81 -150.02 -63.66
N ASP A 350 -113.86 -149.29 -63.24
CA ASP A 350 -115.24 -149.81 -63.41
C ASP A 350 -116.14 -149.20 -64.49
N VAL A 351 -115.75 -148.15 -65.23
CA VAL A 351 -116.61 -147.61 -66.31
C VAL A 351 -116.01 -147.69 -67.72
N ILE A 352 -114.86 -148.36 -67.87
CA ILE A 352 -114.46 -149.02 -69.14
C ILE A 352 -115.57 -149.98 -69.65
N ARG A 353 -116.55 -150.37 -68.83
CA ARG A 353 -117.72 -151.14 -69.27
C ARG A 353 -118.83 -150.37 -69.99
N LYS A 354 -118.85 -149.04 -70.04
CA LYS A 354 -119.92 -148.30 -70.76
C LYS A 354 -119.52 -147.79 -72.16
N LEU A 355 -118.29 -148.04 -72.60
CA LEU A 355 -117.88 -147.81 -74.00
C LEU A 355 -118.34 -148.90 -74.99
N SER A 356 -119.08 -149.94 -74.56
CA SER A 356 -119.37 -151.08 -75.45
C SER A 356 -120.84 -151.28 -75.88
N SER A 357 -121.80 -150.42 -75.50
CA SER A 357 -123.22 -150.68 -75.78
C SER A 357 -123.95 -149.65 -76.66
N LYS A 358 -123.32 -148.58 -77.15
CA LYS A 358 -124.03 -147.63 -78.04
C LYS A 358 -123.31 -147.19 -79.32
N THR A 359 -122.12 -147.73 -79.57
CA THR A 359 -121.43 -147.71 -80.88
C THR A 359 -122.02 -148.71 -81.89
N LYS A 360 -123.26 -149.20 -81.74
CA LYS A 360 -123.83 -150.16 -82.70
C LYS A 360 -125.27 -149.93 -83.18
N GLU A 361 -126.14 -149.17 -82.51
CA GLU A 361 -127.57 -149.25 -82.87
C GLU A 361 -128.11 -148.12 -83.76
N GLN A 362 -127.50 -146.92 -83.85
CA GLN A 362 -128.10 -145.84 -84.68
C GLN A 362 -127.15 -145.15 -85.65
N GLN A 363 -126.32 -145.99 -86.25
CA GLN A 363 -125.86 -145.85 -87.62
C GLN A 363 -126.92 -146.36 -88.63
N ARG A 364 -128.23 -146.20 -88.32
CA ARG A 364 -129.36 -146.65 -89.17
C ARG A 364 -130.42 -145.57 -89.45
N LEU A 365 -130.23 -144.33 -89.01
CA LEU A 365 -131.08 -143.19 -89.41
C LEU A 365 -130.35 -142.19 -90.33
N VAL A 366 -129.41 -142.72 -91.12
CA VAL A 366 -129.19 -142.25 -92.50
C VAL A 366 -130.18 -143.01 -93.38
N LYS A 367 -131.39 -142.49 -93.60
CA LYS A 367 -131.84 -142.51 -94.99
C LYS A 367 -132.98 -141.59 -95.33
N GLU A 368 -133.77 -141.14 -94.38
CA GLU A 368 -134.90 -140.33 -94.75
C GLU A 368 -134.92 -139.04 -93.97
N GLN A 369 -134.41 -138.06 -94.71
CA GLN A 369 -135.08 -136.80 -94.93
C GLN A 369 -134.55 -135.67 -94.07
N LYS A 370 -133.92 -134.68 -94.69
CA LYS A 370 -134.38 -133.82 -95.81
C LYS A 370 -135.26 -132.72 -95.27
N GLU A 371 -134.52 -131.64 -94.99
CA GLU A 371 -134.91 -130.24 -95.05
C GLU A 371 -136.00 -129.79 -94.11
N THR A 372 -135.88 -128.50 -93.76
CA THR A 372 -136.90 -127.70 -93.07
C THR A 372 -137.13 -128.09 -91.60
N ILE A 373 -137.25 -127.20 -90.63
CA ILE A 373 -137.25 -125.73 -90.52
C ILE A 373 -137.51 -125.50 -89.00
N ASP A 374 -137.00 -124.39 -88.49
CA ASP A 374 -137.49 -123.62 -87.35
C ASP A 374 -137.43 -124.11 -85.88
N LYS A 375 -136.91 -123.15 -85.10
CA LYS A 375 -137.46 -122.58 -83.85
C LYS A 375 -137.43 -123.39 -82.54
N PHE A 376 -137.06 -122.59 -81.53
CA PHE A 376 -137.55 -122.56 -80.17
C PHE A 376 -137.03 -123.60 -79.15
N THR A 377 -136.11 -123.08 -78.33
CA THR A 377 -136.36 -122.79 -76.89
C THR A 377 -136.39 -123.93 -75.87
N GLU A 378 -135.86 -123.53 -74.71
CA GLU A 378 -135.98 -124.05 -73.34
C GLU A 378 -134.97 -125.11 -72.87
N ASP A 379 -134.03 -124.60 -72.05
CA ASP A 379 -134.07 -124.71 -70.58
C ASP A 379 -134.02 -126.09 -69.90
N LEU A 380 -133.08 -126.11 -68.94
CA LEU A 380 -133.30 -126.42 -67.53
C LEU A 380 -133.12 -127.84 -66.97
N LYS A 381 -132.35 -127.80 -65.86
CA LYS A 381 -132.56 -128.44 -64.54
C LYS A 381 -132.21 -129.94 -64.47
N GLN A 382 -131.63 -130.46 -63.38
CA GLN A 382 -131.62 -130.06 -61.98
C GLN A 382 -130.61 -130.93 -61.18
N SER A 383 -130.37 -130.58 -59.88
CA SER A 383 -130.00 -131.49 -58.76
C SER A 383 -128.50 -131.82 -58.57
N LYS A 384 -127.84 -131.80 -57.39
CA LYS A 384 -127.99 -131.19 -56.04
C LYS A 384 -126.78 -131.65 -55.18
N ARG A 385 -126.32 -130.80 -54.23
CA ARG A 385 -125.73 -131.13 -52.89
C ARG A 385 -124.28 -131.70 -52.86
N TRP A 386 -123.32 -131.35 -51.99
CA TRP A 386 -123.18 -130.84 -50.59
C TRP A 386 -121.89 -129.95 -50.50
N SER A 387 -121.82 -128.81 -49.79
CA SER A 387 -121.41 -128.60 -48.36
C SER A 387 -119.90 -128.84 -48.11
N LEU A 388 -119.11 -128.14 -47.28
CA LEU A 388 -119.26 -127.09 -46.25
C LEU A 388 -117.83 -126.77 -45.77
N GLY A 389 -117.41 -125.51 -45.76
CA GLY A 389 -117.09 -124.78 -44.51
C GLY A 389 -115.58 -124.65 -44.29
N SER A 390 -115.02 -123.68 -43.58
CA SER A 390 -115.44 -122.45 -42.89
C SER A 390 -114.13 -122.04 -42.15
N SER A 391 -113.77 -120.81 -41.78
CA SER A 391 -114.41 -119.51 -41.73
C SER A 391 -113.37 -118.56 -41.08
N ARG A 392 -113.60 -117.25 -41.21
CA ARG A 392 -113.09 -116.13 -40.38
C ARG A 392 -111.66 -115.64 -40.66
N ASP A 393 -111.41 -114.34 -40.89
CA ASP A 393 -112.25 -113.14 -40.82
C ASP A 393 -111.73 -112.02 -41.76
N SER A 394 -112.59 -111.55 -42.68
CA SER A 394 -112.65 -110.17 -43.16
C SER A 394 -114.03 -109.93 -43.81
N LYS A 395 -114.96 -109.31 -43.07
CA LYS A 395 -116.38 -109.01 -43.43
C LYS A 395 -116.55 -107.48 -43.50
N LEU A 396 -117.45 -106.80 -44.24
CA LEU A 396 -118.57 -107.08 -45.16
C LEU A 396 -119.03 -105.73 -45.81
N ASN A 397 -119.68 -105.80 -47.00
CA ASN A 397 -120.86 -105.08 -47.58
C ASN A 397 -121.40 -103.74 -46.95
N PRO A 398 -122.16 -102.81 -47.62
CA PRO A 398 -123.08 -103.04 -48.77
C PRO A 398 -123.43 -101.91 -49.78
N SER A 399 -124.08 -102.33 -50.89
CA SER A 399 -125.06 -101.64 -51.76
C SER A 399 -125.80 -100.39 -51.19
N ALA A 400 -125.17 -99.20 -51.22
CA ALA A 400 -125.88 -97.93 -50.98
C ALA A 400 -125.25 -96.64 -51.59
N ILE A 401 -124.05 -96.67 -52.19
CA ILE A 401 -123.33 -95.42 -52.50
C ILE A 401 -123.26 -95.10 -54.01
N GLU A 402 -123.56 -96.08 -54.87
CA GLU A 402 -123.49 -95.91 -56.33
C GLU A 402 -124.53 -94.93 -56.90
N LYS A 403 -125.49 -94.47 -56.08
CA LYS A 403 -126.46 -93.39 -56.42
C LYS A 403 -126.18 -92.03 -55.75
N LYS A 404 -125.07 -91.89 -55.00
CA LYS A 404 -124.65 -90.62 -54.36
C LYS A 404 -123.36 -90.05 -54.93
N MET A 405 -122.60 -90.82 -55.69
CA MET A 405 -121.37 -90.35 -56.34
C MET A 405 -121.62 -89.61 -57.67
N GLU A 406 -122.76 -89.84 -58.33
CA GLU A 406 -123.07 -89.20 -59.62
C GLU A 406 -123.56 -87.74 -59.44
N ASP A 407 -124.49 -87.48 -58.51
CA ASP A 407 -125.04 -86.12 -58.29
C ASP A 407 -124.04 -85.16 -57.62
N LEU A 408 -123.03 -85.69 -56.93
CA LEU A 408 -121.98 -84.87 -56.30
C LEU A 408 -120.94 -84.38 -57.31
N ALA A 409 -120.75 -85.09 -58.43
CA ALA A 409 -119.74 -84.74 -59.44
C ALA A 409 -120.16 -83.56 -60.35
N GLU A 410 -121.46 -83.33 -60.54
CA GLU A 410 -121.99 -82.24 -61.39
C GLU A 410 -122.03 -80.88 -60.65
N ASP A 411 -122.35 -80.86 -59.34
CA ASP A 411 -122.43 -79.62 -58.54
C ASP A 411 -121.06 -78.97 -58.27
N PHE A 412 -119.96 -79.74 -58.34
CA PHE A 412 -118.59 -79.22 -58.26
C PHE A 412 -118.12 -78.57 -59.57
N ARG A 413 -118.58 -79.02 -60.74
CA ARG A 413 -118.17 -78.44 -62.03
C ARG A 413 -118.67 -77.00 -62.20
N MET A 414 -119.92 -76.73 -61.81
CA MET A 414 -120.53 -75.40 -62.01
C MET A 414 -119.98 -74.33 -61.05
N LYS A 415 -119.54 -74.69 -59.83
CA LYS A 415 -118.92 -73.75 -58.86
C LYS A 415 -117.52 -73.29 -59.25
N ILE A 416 -116.75 -74.12 -59.95
CA ILE A 416 -115.37 -73.81 -60.35
C ILE A 416 -115.37 -72.79 -61.51
N GLU A 417 -116.28 -72.91 -62.47
CA GLU A 417 -116.33 -72.02 -63.63
C GLU A 417 -116.74 -70.58 -63.29
N ASP A 418 -117.64 -70.39 -62.31
CA ASP A 418 -118.01 -69.03 -61.85
C ASP A 418 -116.91 -68.36 -61.01
N GLN A 419 -116.14 -69.14 -60.24
CA GLN A 419 -114.96 -68.64 -59.51
C GLN A 419 -113.86 -68.17 -60.47
N ILE A 420 -113.62 -68.90 -61.56
CA ILE A 420 -112.63 -68.52 -62.59
C ILE A 420 -113.03 -67.20 -63.28
N ARG A 421 -114.33 -67.01 -63.56
CA ARG A 421 -114.85 -65.80 -64.22
C ARG A 421 -114.74 -64.54 -63.34
N MET A 422 -114.92 -64.67 -62.02
CA MET A 422 -114.75 -63.57 -61.06
C MET A 422 -113.27 -63.21 -60.81
N LEU A 423 -112.36 -64.19 -60.90
CA LEU A 423 -110.92 -63.96 -60.78
C LEU A 423 -110.36 -63.12 -61.93
N TYR A 424 -110.77 -63.39 -63.18
CA TYR A 424 -110.28 -62.65 -64.34
C TYR A 424 -110.65 -61.16 -64.32
N ARG A 425 -111.83 -60.78 -63.81
CA ARG A 425 -112.22 -59.36 -63.66
C ARG A 425 -111.49 -58.66 -62.51
N ARG A 426 -111.11 -59.38 -61.44
CA ARG A 426 -110.31 -58.85 -60.33
C ARG A 426 -108.84 -58.61 -60.70
N ILE A 427 -108.25 -59.49 -61.52
CA ILE A 427 -106.86 -59.37 -61.96
C ILE A 427 -106.66 -58.09 -62.80
N HIS A 428 -107.59 -57.78 -63.70
CA HIS A 428 -107.41 -56.64 -64.60
C HIS A 428 -107.50 -55.27 -63.90
N VAL A 429 -108.35 -55.15 -62.87
CA VAL A 429 -108.42 -53.94 -62.04
C VAL A 429 -107.20 -53.81 -61.12
N ALA A 430 -106.67 -54.93 -60.62
CA ALA A 430 -105.44 -54.94 -59.83
C ALA A 430 -104.22 -54.49 -60.66
N GLU A 431 -104.12 -54.89 -61.92
CA GLU A 431 -103.03 -54.50 -62.83
C GLU A 431 -102.98 -52.98 -63.09
N GLN A 432 -104.13 -52.32 -63.22
CA GLN A 432 -104.20 -50.87 -63.46
C GLN A 432 -103.80 -50.05 -62.22
N ILE A 433 -104.17 -50.48 -61.01
CA ILE A 433 -103.69 -49.90 -59.74
C ILE A 433 -102.18 -50.13 -59.56
N HIS A 434 -101.66 -51.28 -59.99
CA HIS A 434 -100.22 -51.58 -59.90
C HIS A 434 -99.36 -50.68 -60.80
N LEU A 435 -99.84 -50.27 -61.98
CA LEU A 435 -99.09 -49.40 -62.88
C LEU A 435 -99.02 -47.95 -62.38
N GLU A 436 -100.10 -47.43 -61.81
CA GLU A 436 -100.13 -46.09 -61.19
C GLU A 436 -99.26 -46.06 -59.91
N GLY A 437 -99.38 -47.07 -59.04
CA GLY A 437 -98.54 -47.19 -57.84
C GLY A 437 -97.05 -47.41 -58.12
N LYS A 438 -96.68 -48.04 -59.25
CA LYS A 438 -95.28 -48.22 -59.65
C LYS A 438 -94.60 -46.89 -59.99
N ASN A 439 -95.33 -45.91 -60.53
CA ASN A 439 -94.79 -44.60 -60.88
C ASN A 439 -94.55 -43.72 -59.63
N ASP A 440 -95.46 -43.77 -58.65
CA ASP A 440 -95.30 -43.06 -57.37
C ASP A 440 -94.20 -43.69 -56.49
N TYR A 441 -94.04 -45.01 -56.54
CA TYR A 441 -92.94 -45.71 -55.87
C TYR A 441 -91.57 -45.31 -56.42
N ILE A 442 -91.43 -45.11 -57.74
CA ILE A 442 -90.15 -44.68 -58.35
C ILE A 442 -89.76 -43.27 -57.90
N LYS A 443 -90.70 -42.31 -57.90
CA LYS A 443 -90.45 -40.95 -57.36
C LYS A 443 -90.04 -40.94 -55.89
N THR A 444 -90.71 -41.75 -55.07
CA THR A 444 -90.41 -41.84 -53.64
C THR A 444 -89.08 -42.54 -53.38
N ARG A 445 -88.69 -43.52 -54.21
CA ARG A 445 -87.40 -44.23 -54.14
C ARG A 445 -86.22 -43.32 -54.49
N ASP A 446 -86.35 -42.49 -55.52
CA ASP A 446 -85.24 -41.63 -55.96
C ASP A 446 -84.96 -40.51 -54.93
N MET A 447 -85.99 -39.97 -54.26
CA MET A 447 -85.86 -39.02 -53.13
C MET A 447 -85.30 -39.67 -51.85
N VAL A 448 -85.52 -40.98 -51.66
CA VAL A 448 -84.95 -41.76 -50.54
C VAL A 448 -83.48 -42.14 -50.80
N GLN A 449 -83.10 -42.36 -52.05
CA GLN A 449 -81.71 -42.65 -52.45
C GLN A 449 -80.79 -41.44 -52.26
N GLU A 450 -81.24 -40.24 -52.64
CA GLU A 450 -80.52 -38.97 -52.39
C GLU A 450 -80.36 -38.68 -50.88
N ASN A 451 -81.38 -38.98 -50.08
CA ASN A 451 -81.30 -38.90 -48.61
C ASN A 451 -80.40 -39.98 -47.98
N LYS A 452 -80.22 -41.13 -48.64
CA LYS A 452 -79.33 -42.20 -48.19
C LYS A 452 -77.86 -41.84 -48.43
N GLU A 453 -77.54 -41.24 -49.56
CA GLU A 453 -76.20 -40.73 -49.89
C GLU A 453 -75.80 -39.57 -48.97
N ASN A 454 -76.73 -38.65 -48.67
CA ASN A 454 -76.50 -37.60 -47.66
C ASN A 454 -76.27 -38.15 -46.25
N ARG A 455 -76.94 -39.26 -45.90
CA ARG A 455 -76.76 -39.95 -44.62
C ARG A 455 -75.45 -40.74 -44.55
N GLU A 456 -75.00 -41.31 -45.67
CA GLU A 456 -73.70 -41.97 -45.80
C GLU A 456 -72.54 -40.96 -45.72
N ILE A 457 -72.69 -39.77 -46.31
CA ILE A 457 -71.74 -38.65 -46.15
C ILE A 457 -71.70 -38.19 -44.68
N LEU A 458 -72.85 -38.08 -44.01
CA LEU A 458 -72.92 -37.75 -42.59
C LEU A 458 -72.25 -38.81 -41.70
N LEU A 459 -72.46 -40.10 -42.00
CA LEU A 459 -71.79 -41.21 -41.31
C LEU A 459 -70.29 -41.26 -41.61
N LEU A 460 -69.83 -40.84 -42.80
CA LEU A 460 -68.42 -40.67 -43.13
C LEU A 460 -67.79 -39.52 -42.34
N TYR A 461 -68.47 -38.38 -42.20
CA TYR A 461 -68.02 -37.28 -41.35
C TYR A 461 -68.03 -37.67 -39.87
N GLU A 462 -69.03 -38.41 -39.41
CA GLU A 462 -69.13 -38.86 -38.02
C GLU A 462 -68.10 -39.95 -37.70
N THR A 463 -67.79 -40.85 -38.64
CA THR A 463 -66.68 -41.81 -38.50
C THR A 463 -65.33 -41.11 -38.55
N LEU A 464 -65.10 -40.15 -39.46
CA LEU A 464 -63.89 -39.33 -39.45
C LEU A 464 -63.74 -38.52 -38.16
N PHE A 465 -64.81 -37.93 -37.64
CA PHE A 465 -64.80 -37.25 -36.34
C PHE A 465 -64.51 -38.22 -35.20
N LYS A 466 -65.04 -39.45 -35.28
CA LYS A 466 -64.78 -40.49 -34.31
C LYS A 466 -63.34 -40.99 -34.39
N THR A 467 -62.75 -41.13 -35.58
CA THR A 467 -61.34 -41.49 -35.78
C THR A 467 -60.41 -40.36 -35.33
N ILE A 468 -60.77 -39.09 -35.57
CA ILE A 468 -60.02 -37.93 -35.07
C ILE A 468 -60.11 -37.85 -33.54
N LYS A 469 -61.30 -38.08 -32.98
CA LYS A 469 -61.52 -38.11 -31.53
C LYS A 469 -60.80 -39.29 -30.87
N GLU A 470 -60.85 -40.48 -31.47
CA GLU A 470 -60.11 -41.67 -31.04
C GLU A 470 -58.60 -41.43 -31.18
N SER A 471 -58.13 -40.72 -32.22
CA SER A 471 -56.71 -40.32 -32.34
C SER A 471 -56.27 -39.25 -31.33
N TRP A 472 -57.20 -38.40 -30.87
CA TRP A 472 -56.97 -37.40 -29.82
C TRP A 472 -57.09 -38.00 -28.41
N GLU A 473 -57.90 -39.05 -28.24
CA GLU A 473 -58.02 -39.82 -26.99
C GLU A 473 -56.92 -40.90 -26.88
N GLU A 474 -56.34 -41.39 -27.99
CA GLU A 474 -55.10 -42.20 -28.00
C GLU A 474 -53.84 -41.35 -27.72
N GLU A 475 -53.93 -40.02 -27.82
CA GLU A 475 -52.90 -39.05 -27.41
C GLU A 475 -52.93 -38.70 -25.91
N ASP A 476 -53.55 -39.51 -25.05
CA ASP A 476 -53.34 -39.42 -23.60
C ASP A 476 -51.88 -39.78 -23.19
N THR A 477 -51.09 -40.32 -24.14
CA THR A 477 -49.63 -40.52 -24.03
C THR A 477 -48.79 -39.32 -24.53
N SER A 478 -49.40 -38.34 -25.22
CA SER A 478 -48.74 -37.10 -25.68
C SER A 478 -48.81 -35.99 -24.63
N SER A 479 -49.78 -36.08 -23.72
CA SER A 479 -49.89 -35.22 -22.53
C SER A 479 -48.67 -35.34 -21.61
N GLU A 480 -48.08 -36.53 -21.50
CA GLU A 480 -46.88 -36.79 -20.68
C GLU A 480 -45.64 -36.11 -21.28
N MET A 481 -45.46 -36.19 -22.60
CA MET A 481 -44.39 -35.48 -23.34
C MET A 481 -44.56 -33.95 -23.33
N ALA A 482 -45.80 -33.45 -23.31
CA ALA A 482 -46.10 -32.03 -23.20
C ALA A 482 -45.95 -31.51 -21.77
N MET A 483 -46.31 -32.31 -20.75
CA MET A 483 -46.01 -32.03 -19.34
C MET A 483 -44.51 -32.04 -19.07
N GLU A 484 -43.77 -33.02 -19.59
CA GLU A 484 -42.32 -33.11 -19.46
C GLU A 484 -41.62 -31.88 -20.08
N LYS A 485 -42.08 -31.39 -21.24
CA LYS A 485 -41.56 -30.14 -21.84
C LYS A 485 -41.93 -28.87 -21.06
N VAL A 486 -43.07 -28.86 -20.37
CA VAL A 486 -43.48 -27.74 -19.51
C VAL A 486 -42.71 -27.77 -18.19
N GLU A 487 -42.48 -28.94 -17.60
CA GLU A 487 -41.59 -29.14 -16.45
C GLU A 487 -40.14 -28.79 -16.79
N GLU A 488 -39.64 -29.17 -17.97
CA GLU A 488 -38.33 -28.74 -18.47
C GLU A 488 -38.27 -27.22 -18.62
N ALA A 489 -39.30 -26.57 -19.17
CA ALA A 489 -39.37 -25.12 -19.29
C ALA A 489 -39.44 -24.41 -17.92
N GLU A 490 -40.13 -25.01 -16.94
CA GLU A 490 -40.20 -24.55 -15.56
C GLU A 490 -38.85 -24.72 -14.83
N GLU A 491 -38.16 -25.84 -15.05
CA GLU A 491 -36.78 -26.03 -14.59
C GLU A 491 -35.81 -25.03 -15.22
N HIS A 492 -35.94 -24.75 -16.52
CA HIS A 492 -35.11 -23.78 -17.22
C HIS A 492 -35.35 -22.36 -16.70
N THR A 493 -36.61 -21.97 -16.45
CA THR A 493 -36.93 -20.68 -15.82
C THR A 493 -36.42 -20.60 -14.39
N ASN A 494 -36.50 -21.68 -13.62
CA ASN A 494 -35.91 -21.76 -12.27
C ASN A 494 -34.37 -21.70 -12.28
N ARG A 495 -33.70 -22.34 -13.26
CA ARG A 495 -32.25 -22.20 -13.49
C ARG A 495 -31.88 -20.76 -13.86
N VAL A 496 -32.62 -20.13 -14.77
CA VAL A 496 -32.41 -18.73 -15.17
C VAL A 496 -32.61 -17.79 -13.99
N ALA A 497 -33.63 -18.02 -13.15
CA ALA A 497 -33.86 -17.23 -11.95
C ALA A 497 -32.73 -17.37 -10.92
N ARG A 498 -32.21 -18.59 -10.71
CA ARG A 498 -31.01 -18.81 -9.86
C ARG A 498 -29.79 -18.11 -10.41
N LEU A 499 -29.50 -18.28 -11.70
CA LEU A 499 -28.37 -17.62 -12.36
C LEU A 499 -28.50 -16.10 -12.29
N ALA A 500 -29.70 -15.54 -12.48
CA ALA A 500 -29.94 -14.11 -12.33
C ALA A 500 -29.65 -13.62 -10.90
N LYS A 501 -30.03 -14.40 -9.88
CA LYS A 501 -29.77 -14.07 -8.47
C LYS A 501 -28.29 -14.17 -8.11
N GLU A 502 -27.59 -15.17 -8.66
CA GLU A 502 -26.14 -15.32 -8.54
C GLU A 502 -25.40 -14.17 -9.24
N ILE A 503 -25.83 -13.78 -10.44
CA ILE A 503 -25.29 -12.62 -11.18
C ILE A 503 -25.51 -11.33 -10.39
N GLU A 504 -26.70 -11.11 -9.81
CA GLU A 504 -26.95 -9.91 -9.01
C GLU A 504 -26.07 -9.89 -7.74
N SER A 505 -25.89 -11.04 -7.10
CA SER A 505 -24.98 -11.17 -5.95
C SER A 505 -23.52 -10.87 -6.35
N ALA A 506 -23.08 -11.38 -7.49
CA ALA A 506 -21.76 -11.09 -8.04
C ALA A 506 -21.59 -9.61 -8.40
N LYS A 507 -22.64 -8.97 -8.94
CA LYS A 507 -22.64 -7.55 -9.27
C LYS A 507 -22.55 -6.67 -8.02
N VAL A 508 -23.29 -7.00 -6.96
CA VAL A 508 -23.17 -6.31 -5.65
C VAL A 508 -21.75 -6.45 -5.10
N TRP A 509 -21.18 -7.66 -5.13
CA TRP A 509 -19.81 -7.91 -4.68
C TRP A 509 -18.78 -7.10 -5.49
N VAL A 510 -18.93 -7.03 -6.82
CA VAL A 510 -18.06 -6.20 -7.68
C VAL A 510 -18.20 -4.72 -7.34
N CYS A 511 -19.41 -4.23 -7.08
CA CYS A 511 -19.64 -2.85 -6.66
C CYS A 511 -18.99 -2.54 -5.30
N GLU A 512 -19.09 -3.44 -4.32
CA GLU A 512 -18.41 -3.29 -3.03
C GLU A 512 -16.88 -3.30 -3.19
N LYS A 513 -16.34 -4.22 -4.00
CA LYS A 513 -14.89 -4.26 -4.24
C LYS A 513 -14.38 -3.05 -5.01
N LYS A 514 -15.18 -2.51 -5.92
CA LYS A 514 -14.86 -1.26 -6.63
C LYS A 514 -14.80 -0.07 -5.66
N SER A 515 -15.76 0.07 -4.74
CA SER A 515 -15.73 1.16 -3.76
C SER A 515 -14.58 0.99 -2.76
N GLU A 516 -14.28 -0.23 -2.32
CA GLU A 516 -13.06 -0.52 -1.54
C GLU A 516 -11.78 -0.12 -2.31
N LEU A 517 -11.68 -0.47 -3.59
CA LEU A 517 -10.55 -0.08 -4.45
C LEU A 517 -10.41 1.44 -4.58
N GLU A 518 -11.52 2.16 -4.80
CA GLU A 518 -11.52 3.62 -4.85
C GLU A 518 -11.05 4.23 -3.51
N THR A 519 -11.47 3.67 -2.38
CA THR A 519 -11.00 4.15 -1.06
C THR A 519 -9.53 3.86 -0.81
N LEU A 520 -9.00 2.74 -1.32
CA LEU A 520 -7.58 2.41 -1.24
C LEU A 520 -6.74 3.26 -2.19
N ALA A 521 -7.23 3.54 -3.39
CA ALA A 521 -6.58 4.44 -4.34
C ALA A 521 -6.44 5.86 -3.77
N ALA A 522 -7.50 6.40 -3.15
CA ALA A 522 -7.43 7.72 -2.51
C ALA A 522 -6.46 7.76 -1.30
N LYS A 523 -6.32 6.66 -0.57
CA LYS A 523 -5.31 6.53 0.50
C LYS A 523 -3.89 6.49 -0.07
N LEU A 524 -3.68 5.76 -1.15
CA LEU A 524 -2.39 5.69 -1.84
C LEU A 524 -1.97 7.08 -2.36
N GLU A 525 -2.88 7.82 -3.00
CA GLU A 525 -2.60 9.19 -3.45
C GLU A 525 -2.25 10.13 -2.28
N CYS A 526 -2.96 10.02 -1.14
CA CYS A 526 -2.60 10.75 0.07
C CYS A 526 -1.19 10.40 0.58
N GLU A 527 -0.84 9.11 0.60
CA GLU A 527 0.48 8.64 1.04
C GLU A 527 1.58 9.07 0.08
N GLU A 528 1.37 9.02 -1.24
CA GLU A 528 2.30 9.52 -2.25
C GLU A 528 2.54 11.04 -2.11
N ALA A 529 1.48 11.81 -1.84
CA ALA A 529 1.60 13.24 -1.56
C ALA A 529 2.43 13.50 -0.29
N GLN A 530 2.23 12.71 0.77
CA GLN A 530 3.03 12.78 1.99
C GLN A 530 4.51 12.40 1.72
N GLU A 531 4.76 11.36 0.93
CA GLU A 531 6.10 10.95 0.54
C GLU A 531 6.82 12.05 -0.26
N SER A 532 6.11 12.73 -1.18
CA SER A 532 6.66 13.84 -1.95
C SER A 532 7.09 15.01 -1.05
N LEU A 533 6.29 15.34 -0.04
CA LEU A 533 6.59 16.38 0.94
C LEU A 533 7.80 16.00 1.81
N LEU A 534 7.90 14.73 2.20
CA LEU A 534 9.05 14.23 2.97
C LEU A 534 10.33 14.25 2.12
N LYS A 535 10.27 13.87 0.85
CA LYS A 535 11.40 13.96 -0.08
C LYS A 535 11.87 15.41 -0.26
N GLU A 536 10.95 16.36 -0.39
CA GLU A 536 11.29 17.78 -0.48
C GLU A 536 11.97 18.30 0.80
N LYS A 537 11.44 17.92 1.98
CA LYS A 537 12.05 18.25 3.27
C LYS A 537 13.45 17.65 3.43
N LEU A 538 13.65 16.39 3.01
CA LEU A 538 14.95 15.73 3.03
C LEU A 538 15.96 16.47 2.13
N CYS A 539 15.57 16.83 0.91
CA CYS A 539 16.42 17.59 0.00
C CYS A 539 16.84 18.95 0.60
N LYS A 540 15.92 19.64 1.28
CA LYS A 540 16.20 20.90 2.02
C LYS A 540 17.15 20.71 3.20
N LEU A 541 17.17 19.53 3.84
CA LEU A 541 18.10 19.23 4.93
C LEU A 541 19.47 18.82 4.39
N GLU A 542 19.53 18.08 3.30
CA GLU A 542 20.78 17.70 2.64
C GLU A 542 21.57 18.92 2.15
N THR A 543 20.88 19.91 1.57
CA THR A 543 21.53 21.15 1.11
C THR A 543 22.12 21.95 2.29
N LYS A 544 21.37 22.07 3.38
CA LYS A 544 21.86 22.71 4.63
C LYS A 544 23.04 21.96 5.22
N LEU A 545 22.98 20.63 5.27
CA LEU A 545 24.09 19.81 5.77
C LEU A 545 25.34 19.97 4.91
N ALA A 546 25.19 20.09 3.59
CA ALA A 546 26.30 20.34 2.68
C ALA A 546 26.91 21.75 2.87
N GLU A 547 26.08 22.76 3.14
CA GLU A 547 26.53 24.12 3.47
C GLU A 547 27.26 24.17 4.81
N GLU A 548 26.67 23.60 5.87
CA GLU A 548 27.30 23.47 7.19
C GLU A 548 28.62 22.69 7.11
N GLY A 549 28.67 21.64 6.28
CA GLY A 549 29.89 20.88 6.01
C GLY A 549 31.00 21.76 5.39
N LYS A 550 30.66 22.65 4.46
CA LYS A 550 31.60 23.61 3.85
C LYS A 550 32.08 24.63 4.89
N GLU A 551 31.20 25.14 5.73
CA GLU A 551 31.55 26.09 6.79
C GLU A 551 32.45 25.46 7.85
N LYS A 552 32.12 24.23 8.29
CA LYS A 552 32.97 23.45 9.21
C LYS A 552 34.38 23.27 8.64
N LEU A 553 34.50 23.00 7.35
CA LEU A 553 35.80 22.88 6.68
C LEU A 553 36.57 24.21 6.61
N ARG A 554 35.87 25.34 6.44
CA ARG A 554 36.48 26.68 6.52
C ARG A 554 36.95 26.99 7.94
N LEU A 555 36.13 26.70 8.95
CA LEU A 555 36.49 26.90 10.37
C LEU A 555 37.66 26.02 10.77
N ALA A 556 37.70 24.75 10.36
CA ALA A 556 38.83 23.86 10.62
C ALA A 556 40.16 24.40 10.03
N LYS A 557 40.11 25.00 8.83
CA LYS A 557 41.29 25.67 8.23
C LYS A 557 41.74 26.90 9.03
N ILE A 558 40.82 27.61 9.68
CA ILE A 558 41.15 28.76 10.53
C ILE A 558 41.73 28.28 11.86
N VAL A 559 41.12 27.27 12.48
CA VAL A 559 41.59 26.67 13.74
C VAL A 559 43.02 26.13 13.59
N THR A 560 43.30 25.36 12.54
CA THR A 560 44.66 24.84 12.27
C THR A 560 45.72 25.96 12.10
N LYS A 561 45.36 27.11 11.54
CA LYS A 561 46.24 28.29 11.48
C LYS A 561 46.49 28.89 12.88
N PHE A 562 45.45 29.02 13.69
CA PHE A 562 45.58 29.51 15.06
C PHE A 562 46.40 28.56 15.93
N GLU A 563 46.19 27.24 15.81
CA GLU A 563 47.00 26.22 16.49
C GLU A 563 48.48 26.35 16.14
N GLY A 564 48.81 26.58 14.86
CA GLY A 564 50.19 26.85 14.44
C GLY A 564 50.79 28.09 15.10
N ARG A 565 50.04 29.20 15.12
CA ARG A 565 50.48 30.45 15.73
C ARG A 565 50.60 30.35 17.25
N ILE A 566 49.74 29.58 17.90
CA ILE A 566 49.83 29.30 19.35
C ILE A 566 51.12 28.52 19.63
N LYS A 567 51.43 27.47 18.86
CA LYS A 567 52.67 26.70 19.01
C LYS A 567 53.92 27.56 18.84
N GLU A 568 53.92 28.46 17.85
CA GLU A 568 55.03 29.39 17.62
C GLU A 568 55.21 30.36 18.80
N LEU A 569 54.11 30.94 19.30
CA LEU A 569 54.15 31.80 20.48
C LEU A 569 54.60 31.04 21.73
N GLU A 570 54.20 29.78 21.89
CA GLU A 570 54.62 28.92 23.00
C GLU A 570 56.14 28.67 22.96
N ILE A 571 56.70 28.39 21.78
CA ILE A 571 58.16 28.25 21.61
C ILE A 571 58.87 29.56 21.95
N ASN A 572 58.35 30.70 21.49
CA ASN A 572 58.94 32.02 21.77
C ASN A 572 58.90 32.37 23.27
N VAL A 573 57.83 32.01 23.98
CA VAL A 573 57.75 32.20 25.44
C VAL A 573 58.79 31.34 26.15
N LYS A 574 58.87 30.04 25.80
CA LYS A 574 59.88 29.13 26.38
C LYS A 574 61.30 29.62 26.11
N GLY A 575 61.58 30.16 24.91
CA GLY A 575 62.86 30.77 24.58
C GLY A 575 63.20 31.97 25.48
N ARG A 576 62.25 32.90 25.65
CA ARG A 576 62.44 34.06 26.55
C ARG A 576 62.61 33.66 28.01
N ASP A 577 61.91 32.64 28.48
CA ASP A 577 62.07 32.15 29.86
C ASP A 577 63.52 31.67 30.10
N VAL A 578 64.12 30.98 29.13
CA VAL A 578 65.54 30.57 29.19
C VAL A 578 66.47 31.78 29.21
N GLU A 579 66.23 32.80 28.36
CA GLU A 579 67.02 34.04 28.36
C GLU A 579 66.91 34.80 29.69
N VAL A 580 65.72 34.85 30.29
CA VAL A 580 65.52 35.50 31.59
C VAL A 580 66.25 34.73 32.70
N LEU A 581 66.26 33.40 32.64
CA LEU A 581 67.02 32.57 33.59
C LEU A 581 68.52 32.80 33.45
N SER A 582 69.07 32.86 32.23
CA SER A 582 70.50 33.13 32.00
C SER A 582 70.90 34.53 32.47
N LEU A 583 70.11 35.56 32.15
CA LEU A 583 70.33 36.92 32.68
C LEU A 583 70.24 36.96 34.21
N GLY A 584 69.36 36.16 34.80
CA GLY A 584 69.28 35.98 36.25
C GLY A 584 70.57 35.39 36.85
N GLU A 585 71.20 34.43 36.16
CA GLU A 585 72.49 33.85 36.55
C GLU A 585 73.63 34.86 36.41
N GLU A 586 73.70 35.58 35.29
CA GLU A 586 74.68 36.64 35.06
C GLU A 586 74.58 37.74 36.13
N LYS A 587 73.36 38.17 36.46
CA LYS A 587 73.12 39.14 37.54
C LYS A 587 73.58 38.61 38.89
N ARG A 588 73.30 37.33 39.21
CA ARG A 588 73.79 36.70 40.45
C ARG A 588 75.31 36.66 40.49
N GLU A 589 75.97 36.35 39.37
CA GLU A 589 77.42 36.33 39.28
C GLU A 589 78.03 37.72 39.43
N ALA A 590 77.48 38.73 38.76
CA ALA A 590 77.92 40.12 38.91
C ALA A 590 77.81 40.59 40.37
N ILE A 591 76.74 40.22 41.08
CA ILE A 591 76.59 40.50 42.51
C ILE A 591 77.69 39.77 43.32
N ARG A 592 77.96 38.49 43.04
CA ARG A 592 79.05 37.75 43.71
C ARG A 592 80.40 38.43 43.52
N GLN A 593 80.73 38.84 42.29
CA GLN A 593 81.97 39.56 41.96
C GLN A 593 82.07 40.91 42.71
N LEU A 594 80.98 41.67 42.79
CA LEU A 594 80.92 42.91 43.56
C LEU A 594 81.11 42.68 45.06
N CYS A 595 80.50 41.64 45.63
CA CYS A 595 80.69 41.29 47.04
C CYS A 595 82.17 41.01 47.34
N ILE A 596 82.85 40.22 46.49
CA ILE A 596 84.30 39.94 46.64
C ILE A 596 85.11 41.24 46.61
N LEU A 597 84.80 42.16 45.71
CA LEU A 597 85.49 43.44 45.61
C LEU A 597 85.28 44.32 46.86
N VAL A 598 84.04 44.37 47.38
CA VAL A 598 83.71 45.09 48.60
C VAL A 598 84.46 44.52 49.79
N ASP A 599 84.50 43.19 49.93
CA ASP A 599 85.23 42.52 51.01
C ASP A 599 86.74 42.78 50.91
N TYR A 600 87.31 42.74 49.71
CA TYR A 600 88.71 43.12 49.47
C TYR A 600 88.99 44.56 49.90
N GLN A 601 88.13 45.51 49.51
CA GLN A 601 88.28 46.92 49.93
C GLN A 601 88.15 47.08 51.45
N ARG A 602 87.23 46.35 52.10
CA ARG A 602 87.07 46.35 53.56
C ARG A 602 88.31 45.84 54.26
N VAL A 603 88.87 44.70 53.84
CA VAL A 603 90.10 44.13 54.40
C VAL A 603 91.25 45.12 54.28
N ARG A 604 91.49 45.65 53.07
CA ARG A 604 92.55 46.63 52.82
C ARG A 604 92.38 47.91 53.64
N TYR A 605 91.15 48.39 53.79
CA TYR A 605 90.85 49.55 54.64
C TYR A 605 91.12 49.24 56.12
N HIS A 606 90.73 48.07 56.62
CA HIS A 606 91.02 47.66 57.99
C HIS A 606 92.52 47.52 58.26
N GLU A 607 93.29 46.96 57.32
CA GLU A 607 94.74 46.89 57.39
C GLU A 607 95.36 48.29 57.43
N LEU A 608 94.98 49.17 56.49
CA LEU A 608 95.46 50.55 56.46
C LEU A 608 95.11 51.28 57.77
N LYS A 609 93.87 51.18 58.23
CA LYS A 609 93.42 51.76 59.51
C LYS A 609 94.25 51.25 60.68
N LYS A 610 94.55 49.95 60.74
CA LYS A 610 95.40 49.35 61.78
C LYS A 610 96.84 49.88 61.71
N THR A 611 97.43 50.00 60.52
CA THR A 611 98.79 50.56 60.37
C THR A 611 98.87 52.02 60.79
N VAL A 612 97.86 52.83 60.47
CA VAL A 612 97.78 54.24 60.90
C VAL A 612 97.63 54.32 62.42
N LEU A 613 96.74 53.53 63.02
CA LEU A 613 96.54 53.52 64.47
C LEU A 613 97.83 53.13 65.21
N ASN A 614 98.53 52.08 64.73
CA ASN A 614 99.79 51.63 65.32
C ASN A 614 100.91 52.67 65.20
N LYS A 615 100.97 53.46 64.12
CA LYS A 615 101.93 54.57 64.00
C LYS A 615 101.66 55.67 65.03
N VAL A 616 100.39 56.03 65.22
CA VAL A 616 99.99 57.04 66.22
C VAL A 616 100.31 56.58 67.64
N SER A 617 100.21 55.28 67.93
CA SER A 617 100.57 54.72 69.25
C SER A 617 102.06 54.53 69.50
N LEU A 618 102.92 54.68 68.49
CA LEU A 618 104.39 54.60 68.61
C LEU A 618 105.06 55.98 68.73
N GLU A 619 104.32 57.07 68.48
CA GLU A 619 104.78 58.46 68.60
C GLU A 619 104.30 59.15 69.89
N THR A 620 103.59 58.42 70.75
CA THR A 620 103.30 58.76 72.16
C THR A 620 104.04 57.82 73.07
#